data_AF-A0AAN8RJ96-F1
#
_entry.id   AF-A0AAN8RJ96-F1
#
_cell.length_a   1.000
_cell.length_b   1.000
_cell.length_c   1.000
_cell.angle_alpha   90.00
_cell.angle_beta   90.00
_cell.angle_gamma   90.00
#
_symmetry.space_group_name_H-M   'P 1'
#
loop_
_entity.id
_entity.type
_entity.pdbx_description
1 polymer ?
#
loop_
_entity_poly.entity_id
_entity_poly.type
_entity_poly.pdbx_seq_one_letter_code
_entity_poly.pdbx_strand_id
1 'polypeptide(L)'
;MEEKFVFLAITKEDIDPLRLNLMEMWCCLMLQTLTRNALQAYLPPGSHLSPNAGGHLNIALPLHQSYQGNPVQDNLMFHNIQNYSDPLRKSYYASLRQNFYSLKHSPNPVVREFYKQKMAAAQRVRAQTSRQRSADVSRSGRDVKVLRNGRRQAFSISHWIFSVSRKVAHLDSGAILHVECDLLDPATRHPHCYATNSEASDPAGRLGIRITGTDAYGDSINIWVQSTGTREVFKMNTFVDMLEGLNIQEPEDRERRWVPPARAIGKKATYTSDIVHLFSQRN
;
A
#
# COMPACT_ATOMS: atom_id res chain seq x y z
N MET A 1 20.97 -31.53 21.00
CA MET A 1 19.62 -32.13 21.00
C MET A 1 19.25 -32.30 19.53
N GLU A 2 19.22 -33.53 19.05
CA GLU A 2 18.82 -33.85 17.67
C GLU A 2 17.32 -33.60 17.50
N GLU A 3 16.95 -32.76 16.53
CA GLU A 3 15.55 -32.55 16.17
C GLU A 3 15.03 -33.78 15.43
N LYS A 4 14.25 -34.61 16.13
CA LYS A 4 13.51 -35.71 15.52
C LYS A 4 12.25 -35.15 14.87
N PHE A 5 12.29 -35.00 13.54
CA PHE A 5 11.09 -34.78 12.75
C PHE A 5 10.29 -36.10 12.67
N VAL A 6 9.01 -36.06 13.05
CA VAL A 6 8.07 -37.16 12.87
C VAL A 6 7.40 -36.99 11.50
N PHE A 7 7.84 -37.75 10.50
CA PHE A 7 7.12 -37.88 9.23
C PHE A 7 5.93 -38.82 9.47
N LEU A 8 4.70 -38.29 9.38
CA LEU A 8 3.47 -39.06 9.67
C LEU A 8 3.06 -40.03 8.55
N ALA A 9 3.74 -40.01 7.40
CA ALA A 9 3.64 -41.08 6.41
C ALA A 9 4.84 -41.04 5.45
N ILE A 10 5.52 -42.19 5.30
CA ILE A 10 6.33 -42.49 4.12
C ILE A 10 5.50 -43.50 3.34
N THR A 11 4.82 -43.07 2.30
CA THR A 11 4.05 -43.97 1.44
C THR A 11 4.89 -44.35 0.23
N LYS A 12 5.07 -45.66 0.06
CA LYS A 12 5.89 -46.28 -1.00
C LYS A 12 5.20 -46.34 -2.36
N GLU A 13 3.97 -45.84 -2.47
CA GLU A 13 3.16 -45.89 -3.69
C GLU A 13 2.62 -44.49 -4.02
N ASP A 14 2.41 -44.23 -5.31
CA ASP A 14 1.81 -43.01 -5.84
C ASP A 14 0.38 -42.87 -5.29
N ILE A 15 0.24 -42.09 -4.21
CA ILE A 15 -1.06 -41.74 -3.66
C ILE A 15 -1.71 -40.73 -4.59
N ASP A 16 -2.93 -41.04 -5.03
CA ASP A 16 -3.82 -40.12 -5.73
C ASP A 16 -3.85 -38.75 -5.00
N PRO A 17 -3.46 -37.65 -5.66
CA PRO A 17 -3.42 -36.31 -5.08
C PRO A 17 -4.71 -35.89 -4.37
N LEU A 18 -5.87 -36.37 -4.85
CA LEU A 18 -7.15 -36.09 -4.21
C LEU A 18 -7.24 -36.75 -2.83
N ARG A 19 -6.74 -37.97 -2.68
CA ARG A 19 -6.73 -38.71 -1.42
C ARG A 19 -5.77 -38.09 -0.41
N LEU A 20 -4.61 -37.62 -0.87
CA LEU A 20 -3.66 -36.88 -0.02
C LEU A 20 -4.30 -35.58 0.50
N ASN A 21 -4.92 -34.78 -0.39
CA ASN A 21 -5.60 -33.54 -0.01
C ASN A 21 -6.76 -33.79 0.99
N LEU A 22 -7.53 -34.87 0.81
CA LEU A 22 -8.60 -35.24 1.72
C LEU A 22 -8.06 -35.67 3.10
N MET A 23 -6.95 -36.40 3.14
CA MET A 23 -6.30 -36.79 4.39
C MET A 23 -5.68 -35.58 5.11
N GLU A 24 -5.04 -34.68 4.39
CA GLU A 24 -4.54 -33.42 4.94
C GLU A 24 -5.68 -32.56 5.48
N MET A 25 -6.82 -32.49 4.78
CA MET A 25 -8.01 -31.77 5.24
C MET A 25 -8.56 -32.39 6.52
N TRP A 26 -8.65 -33.71 6.57
CA TRP A 26 -9.08 -34.45 7.74
C TRP A 26 -8.14 -34.22 8.93
N CYS A 27 -6.82 -34.28 8.70
CA CYS A 27 -5.80 -33.97 9.71
C CYS A 27 -5.87 -32.51 10.19
N CYS A 28 -6.14 -31.54 9.32
CA CYS A 28 -6.33 -30.14 9.72
C CYS A 28 -7.59 -29.94 10.58
N LEU A 29 -8.62 -30.77 10.40
CA LEU A 29 -9.85 -30.76 11.19
C LEU A 29 -9.69 -31.50 12.53
N MET A 30 -8.95 -32.61 12.53
CA MET A 30 -8.76 -33.47 13.71
C MET A 30 -7.59 -33.02 14.60
N LEU A 31 -6.50 -32.53 14.00
CA LEU A 31 -5.28 -32.07 14.68
C LEU A 31 -5.32 -30.57 14.92
N GLN A 32 -6.49 -30.02 15.22
CA GLN A 32 -6.59 -28.65 15.72
C GLN A 32 -5.90 -28.60 17.08
N THR A 33 -5.06 -27.57 17.29
CA THR A 33 -4.52 -27.33 18.63
C THR A 33 -5.69 -27.18 19.60
N LEU A 34 -5.75 -28.07 20.60
CA LEU A 34 -6.71 -27.95 21.70
C LEU A 34 -6.67 -26.52 22.24
N THR A 35 -7.85 -25.96 22.54
CA THR A 35 -7.90 -24.68 23.24
C THR A 35 -7.08 -24.80 24.53
N ARG A 36 -6.46 -23.71 24.96
CA ARG A 36 -5.59 -23.72 26.15
C ARG A 36 -6.25 -24.40 27.36
N ASN A 37 -7.54 -24.18 27.56
CA ASN A 37 -8.32 -24.77 28.64
C ASN A 37 -8.46 -26.30 28.49
N ALA A 38 -8.78 -26.77 27.28
CA ALA A 38 -8.85 -28.20 27.00
C ALA A 38 -7.48 -28.86 27.14
N LEU A 39 -6.42 -28.23 26.61
CA LEU A 39 -5.06 -28.74 26.73
C LEU A 39 -4.60 -28.84 28.19
N GLN A 40 -4.96 -27.85 29.03
CA GLN A 40 -4.65 -27.86 30.45
C GLN A 40 -5.43 -28.92 31.23
N ALA A 41 -6.65 -29.29 30.78
CA ALA A 41 -7.45 -30.35 31.38
C ALA A 41 -6.91 -31.76 31.08
N TYR A 42 -6.20 -31.94 29.96
CA TYR A 42 -5.62 -33.23 29.56
C TYR A 42 -4.18 -33.44 30.04
N LEU A 43 -3.50 -32.38 30.49
CA LEU A 43 -2.12 -32.49 30.96
C LEU A 43 -2.04 -32.84 32.46
N PRO A 44 -1.02 -33.60 32.89
CA PRO A 44 -0.80 -33.88 34.30
C PRO A 44 -0.67 -32.60 35.13
N PRO A 45 -1.19 -32.59 36.38
CA PRO A 45 -1.04 -31.47 37.29
C PRO A 45 0.44 -31.08 37.45
N GLY A 46 0.76 -29.80 37.28
CA GLY A 46 2.14 -29.29 37.31
C GLY A 46 2.83 -29.17 35.97
N SER A 47 2.18 -29.57 34.86
CA SER A 47 2.73 -29.38 33.51
C SER A 47 2.79 -27.89 33.13
N HIS A 48 3.97 -27.41 32.74
CA HIS A 48 4.14 -26.05 32.24
C HIS A 48 3.78 -25.95 30.76
N LEU A 49 2.69 -25.25 30.47
CA LEU A 49 2.29 -24.93 29.11
C LEU A 49 3.18 -23.82 28.54
N SER A 50 3.74 -24.06 27.35
CA SER A 50 4.43 -23.03 26.58
C SER A 50 3.50 -21.81 26.38
N PRO A 51 4.02 -20.55 26.41
CA PRO A 51 3.20 -19.34 26.25
C PRO A 51 2.35 -19.31 24.98
N ASN A 52 2.75 -20.09 23.96
CA ASN A 52 2.10 -20.16 22.66
C ASN A 52 1.15 -21.38 22.52
N ALA A 53 1.06 -22.24 23.56
CA ALA A 53 0.19 -23.40 23.55
C ALA A 53 -1.29 -22.97 23.57
N GLY A 54 -2.07 -23.47 22.61
CA GLY A 54 -3.48 -23.08 22.41
C GLY A 54 -3.68 -21.74 21.69
N GLY A 55 -2.62 -21.14 21.15
CA GLY A 55 -2.65 -19.86 20.42
C GLY A 55 -3.17 -19.92 18.98
N HIS A 56 -3.92 -20.96 18.61
CA HIS A 56 -4.45 -21.21 17.26
C HIS A 56 -3.35 -21.26 16.19
N LEU A 57 -2.47 -22.27 16.26
CA LEU A 57 -1.79 -22.77 15.06
C LEU A 57 -2.79 -23.66 14.32
N ASN A 58 -3.81 -23.03 13.71
CA ASN A 58 -4.60 -23.73 12.71
C ASN A 58 -3.65 -24.01 11.57
N ILE A 59 -3.32 -25.29 11.37
CA ILE A 59 -2.76 -25.76 10.10
C ILE A 59 -3.67 -25.16 9.03
N ALA A 60 -3.10 -24.38 8.11
CA ALA A 60 -3.89 -23.75 7.06
C ALA A 60 -4.71 -24.85 6.39
N LEU A 61 -6.03 -24.64 6.27
CA LEU A 61 -6.88 -25.59 5.54
C LEU A 61 -6.22 -25.85 4.19
N PRO A 62 -6.16 -27.09 3.68
CA PRO A 62 -5.55 -27.38 2.38
C PRO A 62 -6.15 -26.55 1.25
N LEU A 63 -7.40 -26.08 1.40
CA LEU A 63 -8.05 -25.11 0.50
C LEU A 63 -7.34 -23.75 0.41
N HIS A 64 -6.51 -23.40 1.39
CA HIS A 64 -5.69 -22.19 1.44
C HIS A 64 -4.25 -22.44 0.96
N GLN A 65 -3.90 -23.69 0.63
CA GLN A 65 -2.62 -24.10 0.07
C GLN A 65 -2.85 -24.48 -1.40
N SER A 66 -2.14 -23.86 -2.35
CA SER A 66 -2.29 -24.29 -3.74
C SER A 66 -1.60 -25.65 -3.93
N TYR A 67 -2.15 -26.49 -4.81
CA TYR A 67 -1.54 -27.76 -5.24
C TYR A 67 -0.08 -27.61 -5.74
N GLN A 68 0.32 -26.39 -6.12
CA GLN A 68 1.64 -26.07 -6.65
C GLN A 68 2.59 -25.44 -5.62
N GLY A 69 2.22 -25.38 -4.33
CA GLY A 69 3.06 -24.81 -3.26
C GLY A 69 3.16 -23.28 -3.27
N ASN A 70 2.53 -22.60 -4.22
CA ASN A 70 2.44 -21.15 -4.23
C ASN A 70 1.36 -20.69 -3.23
N PRO A 71 1.60 -19.62 -2.45
CA PRO A 71 0.54 -19.04 -1.62
C PRO A 71 -0.58 -18.55 -2.54
N VAL A 72 -1.80 -19.07 -2.36
CA VAL A 72 -2.97 -18.54 -3.05
C VAL A 72 -3.15 -17.11 -2.55
N GLN A 73 -2.96 -16.12 -3.44
CA GLN A 73 -3.31 -14.74 -3.12
C GLN A 73 -4.81 -14.69 -2.90
N ASP A 74 -5.20 -14.62 -1.63
CA ASP A 74 -6.59 -14.54 -1.20
C ASP A 74 -7.15 -13.13 -1.43
N ASN A 75 -7.24 -12.75 -2.70
CA ASN A 75 -7.95 -11.55 -3.14
C ASN A 75 -9.46 -11.78 -3.21
N LEU A 76 -9.93 -13.03 -3.09
CA LEU A 76 -11.32 -13.44 -3.31
C LEU A 76 -12.15 -13.64 -2.03
N MET A 77 -11.56 -13.90 -0.86
CA MET A 77 -12.38 -14.17 0.34
C MET A 77 -12.77 -12.92 1.14
N PHE A 78 -11.88 -11.96 1.38
CA PHE A 78 -12.17 -10.89 2.36
C PHE A 78 -13.35 -9.97 1.97
N HIS A 79 -13.49 -9.64 0.69
CA HIS A 79 -14.62 -8.82 0.22
C HIS A 79 -15.92 -9.62 0.08
N ASN A 80 -15.85 -10.92 -0.22
CA ASN A 80 -17.04 -11.77 -0.37
C ASN A 80 -17.59 -12.25 0.98
N ILE A 81 -16.75 -12.43 2.01
CA ILE A 81 -17.16 -12.86 3.35
C ILE A 81 -18.12 -11.87 4.02
N GLN A 82 -17.92 -10.55 3.83
CA GLN A 82 -18.80 -9.53 4.40
C GLN A 82 -20.22 -9.57 3.81
N ASN A 83 -20.33 -10.12 2.60
CA ASN A 83 -21.55 -10.20 1.80
C ASN A 83 -22.19 -11.60 1.81
N TYR A 84 -21.70 -12.56 2.62
CA TYR A 84 -22.38 -13.84 2.78
C TYR A 84 -23.77 -13.63 3.40
N SER A 85 -24.75 -14.30 2.83
CA SER A 85 -26.13 -14.35 3.31
C SER A 85 -26.29 -15.14 4.62
N ASP A 86 -25.32 -16.00 4.96
CA ASP A 86 -25.31 -16.81 6.19
C ASP A 86 -24.84 -15.99 7.42
N PRO A 87 -25.73 -15.72 8.40
CA PRO A 87 -25.39 -14.96 9.61
C PRO A 87 -24.32 -15.62 10.48
N LEU A 88 -24.25 -16.95 10.50
CA LEU A 88 -23.33 -17.70 11.36
C LEU A 88 -21.88 -17.57 10.88
N ARG A 89 -21.66 -17.62 9.57
CA ARG A 89 -20.34 -17.36 8.97
C ARG A 89 -19.90 -15.93 9.22
N LYS A 90 -20.82 -14.96 9.06
CA LYS A 90 -20.51 -13.55 9.29
C LYS A 90 -20.10 -13.27 10.74
N SER A 91 -20.80 -13.86 11.72
CA SER A 91 -20.45 -13.71 13.14
C SER A 91 -19.12 -14.37 13.50
N TYR A 92 -18.83 -15.55 12.92
CA TYR A 92 -17.54 -16.21 13.09
C TYR A 92 -16.37 -15.37 12.55
N TYR A 93 -16.46 -14.82 11.35
CA TYR A 93 -15.40 -13.96 10.82
C TYR A 93 -15.27 -12.64 11.58
N ALA A 94 -16.38 -12.06 12.02
CA ALA A 94 -16.36 -10.88 12.88
C ALA A 94 -15.61 -11.16 14.20
N SER A 95 -15.83 -12.32 14.81
CA SER A 95 -15.14 -12.72 16.05
C SER A 95 -13.64 -12.96 15.83
N LEU A 96 -13.24 -13.61 14.72
CA LEU A 96 -11.83 -13.76 14.36
C LEU A 96 -11.13 -12.40 14.19
N ARG A 97 -11.78 -11.48 13.48
CA ARG A 97 -11.27 -10.12 13.29
C ARG A 97 -11.13 -9.41 14.64
N GLN A 98 -12.14 -9.48 15.49
CA GLN A 98 -12.13 -8.87 16.82
C GLN A 98 -11.02 -9.45 17.70
N ASN A 99 -10.85 -10.77 17.70
CA ASN A 99 -9.79 -11.47 18.43
C ASN A 99 -8.40 -11.07 17.93
N PHE A 100 -8.21 -10.87 16.64
CA PHE A 100 -6.96 -10.35 16.11
C PHE A 100 -6.69 -8.91 16.58
N TYR A 101 -7.69 -8.02 16.57
CA TYR A 101 -7.53 -6.65 17.04
C TYR A 101 -7.34 -6.53 18.56
N SER A 102 -7.92 -7.46 19.34
CA SER A 102 -7.72 -7.48 20.80
C SER A 102 -6.26 -7.76 21.18
N LEU A 103 -5.48 -8.43 20.31
CA LEU A 103 -4.04 -8.65 20.51
C LEU A 103 -3.26 -7.35 20.72
N LYS A 104 -3.73 -6.22 20.15
CA LYS A 104 -3.15 -4.89 20.35
C LYS A 104 -3.05 -4.51 21.83
N HIS A 105 -4.04 -4.93 22.62
CA HIS A 105 -4.17 -4.62 24.04
C HIS A 105 -3.88 -5.84 24.93
N SER A 106 -3.28 -6.90 24.38
CA SER A 106 -2.91 -8.08 25.14
C SER A 106 -1.97 -7.71 26.30
N PRO A 107 -2.14 -8.28 27.51
CA PRO A 107 -1.21 -8.08 28.61
C PRO A 107 0.20 -8.63 28.28
N ASN A 108 0.28 -9.62 27.39
CA ASN A 108 1.55 -10.21 26.98
C ASN A 108 2.28 -9.33 25.94
N PRO A 109 3.50 -8.82 26.24
CA PRO A 109 4.25 -7.96 25.33
C PRO A 109 4.64 -8.64 24.00
N VAL A 110 4.91 -9.94 24.01
CA VAL A 110 5.30 -10.71 22.81
C VAL A 110 4.15 -10.72 21.79
N VAL A 111 2.93 -10.91 22.27
CA VAL A 111 1.71 -10.94 21.45
C VAL A 111 1.42 -9.55 20.86
N ARG A 112 1.62 -8.48 21.64
CA ARG A 112 1.49 -7.10 21.12
C ARG A 112 2.49 -6.83 20.01
N GLU A 113 3.72 -7.31 20.18
CA GLU A 113 4.78 -7.12 19.17
C GLU A 113 4.48 -7.87 17.88
N PHE A 114 4.01 -9.12 17.97
CA PHE A 114 3.51 -9.87 16.83
C PHE A 114 2.40 -9.11 16.06
N TYR A 115 1.41 -8.57 16.77
CA TYR A 115 0.34 -7.76 16.17
C TYR A 115 0.91 -6.53 15.43
N LYS A 116 1.84 -5.79 16.05
CA LYS A 116 2.48 -4.62 15.43
C LYS A 116 3.22 -5.01 14.15
N GLN A 117 4.01 -6.07 14.17
CA GLN A 117 4.77 -6.54 13.00
C GLN A 117 3.84 -6.92 11.85
N LYS A 118 2.78 -7.69 12.13
CA LYS A 118 1.78 -8.06 11.11
C LYS A 118 1.06 -6.85 10.54
N MET A 119 0.66 -5.90 11.38
CA MET A 119 0.03 -4.66 10.92
C MET A 119 0.98 -3.79 10.09
N ALA A 120 2.25 -3.68 10.49
CA ALA A 120 3.27 -2.94 9.75
C ALA A 120 3.53 -3.57 8.37
N ALA A 121 3.64 -4.90 8.30
CA ALA A 121 3.79 -5.63 7.04
C ALA A 121 2.57 -5.41 6.12
N ALA A 122 1.36 -5.57 6.64
CA ALA A 122 0.12 -5.32 5.88
C ALA A 122 0.02 -3.87 5.39
N GLN A 123 0.44 -2.91 6.22
CA GLN A 123 0.47 -1.49 5.85
C GLN A 123 1.49 -1.22 4.74
N ARG A 124 2.66 -1.87 4.74
CA ARG A 124 3.66 -1.79 3.67
C ARG A 124 3.09 -2.31 2.34
N VAL A 125 2.49 -3.49 2.35
CA VAL A 125 1.86 -4.09 1.17
C VAL A 125 0.75 -3.18 0.63
N ARG A 126 -0.17 -2.72 1.49
CA ARG A 126 -1.23 -1.78 1.09
C ARG A 126 -0.68 -0.48 0.52
N ALA A 127 0.37 0.07 1.13
CA ALA A 127 1.01 1.29 0.62
C ALA A 127 1.60 1.04 -0.76
N GLN A 128 2.27 -0.09 -0.99
CA GLN A 128 2.82 -0.46 -2.29
C GLN A 128 1.72 -0.65 -3.35
N THR A 129 0.69 -1.45 -3.07
CA THR A 129 -0.44 -1.66 -4.00
C THR A 129 -1.19 -0.36 -4.29
N SER A 130 -1.41 0.48 -3.28
CA SER A 130 -2.06 1.79 -3.43
C SER A 130 -1.22 2.74 -4.28
N ARG A 131 0.12 2.73 -4.12
CA ARG A 131 1.05 3.52 -4.95
C ARG A 131 1.02 3.06 -6.39
N GLN A 132 1.11 1.75 -6.63
CA GLN A 132 1.08 1.19 -7.98
C GLN A 132 -0.22 1.51 -8.69
N ARG A 133 -1.37 1.28 -8.02
CA ARG A 133 -2.68 1.68 -8.55
C ARG A 133 -2.77 3.19 -8.80
N SER A 134 -2.20 4.02 -7.92
CA SER A 134 -2.17 5.47 -8.12
C SER A 134 -1.31 5.87 -9.32
N ALA A 135 -0.20 5.16 -9.56
CA ALA A 135 0.66 5.39 -10.72
C ALA A 135 -0.07 5.03 -12.02
N ASP A 136 -0.70 3.87 -12.07
CA ASP A 136 -1.46 3.40 -13.23
C ASP A 136 -2.60 4.36 -13.57
N VAL A 137 -3.38 4.77 -12.56
CA VAL A 137 -4.47 5.74 -12.73
C VAL A 137 -3.96 7.12 -13.16
N SER A 138 -2.77 7.53 -12.72
CA SER A 138 -2.21 8.82 -13.13
C SER A 138 -1.78 8.81 -14.59
N ARG A 139 -1.29 7.66 -15.10
CA ARG A 139 -0.91 7.49 -16.50
C ARG A 139 -2.11 7.32 -17.42
N SER A 140 -3.15 6.60 -17.00
CA SER A 140 -4.34 6.33 -17.83
C SER A 140 -5.28 7.54 -17.99
N GLY A 141 -5.01 8.63 -17.28
CA GLY A 141 -5.93 9.76 -17.19
C GLY A 141 -7.01 9.55 -16.12
N ARG A 142 -7.42 10.65 -15.47
CA ARG A 142 -8.51 10.65 -14.49
C ARG A 142 -9.21 11.99 -14.38
N ASP A 143 -10.47 11.93 -13.99
CA ASP A 143 -11.26 13.12 -13.67
C ASP A 143 -10.97 13.60 -12.25
N VAL A 144 -10.68 14.88 -12.10
CA VAL A 144 -10.40 15.54 -10.82
C VAL A 144 -11.23 16.80 -10.67
N LYS A 145 -11.57 17.11 -9.42
CA LYS A 145 -12.22 18.39 -9.10
C LYS A 145 -11.19 19.48 -8.90
N VAL A 146 -11.49 20.65 -9.43
CA VAL A 146 -10.72 21.87 -9.19
C VAL A 146 -10.91 22.33 -7.74
N LEU A 147 -9.78 22.52 -7.07
CA LEU A 147 -9.65 23.12 -5.75
C LEU A 147 -9.34 24.61 -5.92
N ARG A 148 -10.24 25.48 -5.48
CA ARG A 148 -10.03 26.93 -5.50
C ARG A 148 -9.88 27.46 -4.08
N ASN A 149 -8.80 28.19 -3.83
CA ASN A 149 -8.57 28.91 -2.59
C ASN A 149 -8.12 30.34 -2.89
N GLY A 150 -9.08 31.27 -2.85
CA GLY A 150 -8.90 32.67 -3.22
C GLY A 150 -8.42 32.82 -4.67
N ARG A 151 -7.20 33.33 -4.85
CA ARG A 151 -6.57 33.53 -6.18
C ARG A 151 -5.89 32.27 -6.73
N ARG A 152 -5.74 31.22 -5.93
CA ARG A 152 -5.11 29.97 -6.36
C ARG A 152 -6.17 28.99 -6.84
N GLN A 153 -5.89 28.38 -7.98
CA GLN A 153 -6.64 27.24 -8.49
C GLN A 153 -5.65 26.09 -8.66
N ALA A 154 -6.07 24.90 -8.25
CA ALA A 154 -5.24 23.71 -8.24
C ALA A 154 -6.14 22.49 -8.43
N PHE A 155 -5.52 21.34 -8.66
CA PHE A 155 -6.18 20.05 -8.53
C PHE A 155 -5.26 19.12 -7.77
N SER A 156 -5.80 17.98 -7.34
CA SER A 156 -5.01 16.96 -6.67
C SER A 156 -5.02 15.63 -7.39
N ILE A 157 -3.88 14.94 -7.36
CA ILE A 157 -3.76 13.52 -7.70
C ILE A 157 -3.25 12.80 -6.45
N SER A 158 -4.09 11.95 -5.86
CA SER A 158 -3.83 11.35 -4.55
C SER A 158 -3.57 12.43 -3.48
N HIS A 159 -2.32 12.62 -3.07
CA HIS A 159 -1.87 13.61 -2.09
C HIS A 159 -1.01 14.72 -2.69
N TRP A 160 -0.82 14.72 -4.01
CA TRP A 160 -0.08 15.72 -4.77
C TRP A 160 -1.02 16.83 -5.20
N ILE A 161 -0.60 18.09 -5.07
CA ILE A 161 -1.38 19.26 -5.44
C ILE A 161 -0.65 19.99 -6.56
N PHE A 162 -1.34 20.18 -7.68
CA PHE A 162 -0.81 20.83 -8.87
C PHE A 162 -1.50 22.17 -9.04
N SER A 163 -0.71 23.25 -9.06
CA SER A 163 -1.24 24.59 -9.30
C SER A 163 -1.45 24.82 -10.79
N VAL A 164 -2.56 25.46 -11.16
CA VAL A 164 -2.83 25.88 -12.53
C VAL A 164 -2.81 27.40 -12.58
N SER A 165 -2.00 27.97 -13.47
CA SER A 165 -1.90 29.42 -13.62
C SER A 165 -3.21 30.00 -14.19
N ARG A 166 -3.73 31.06 -13.58
CA ARG A 166 -4.88 31.81 -14.12
C ARG A 166 -4.58 32.50 -15.44
N LYS A 167 -3.30 32.72 -15.76
CA LYS A 167 -2.90 33.25 -17.08
C LYS A 167 -3.14 32.27 -18.21
N VAL A 168 -3.31 30.98 -17.90
CA VAL A 168 -3.45 29.90 -18.89
C VAL A 168 -4.90 29.44 -19.00
N ALA A 169 -5.61 29.29 -17.87
CA ALA A 169 -7.03 28.95 -17.85
C ALA A 169 -7.71 29.56 -16.62
N HIS A 170 -8.98 29.91 -16.71
CA HIS A 170 -9.78 30.34 -15.57
C HIS A 170 -10.71 29.20 -15.16
N LEU A 171 -10.49 28.62 -13.98
CA LEU A 171 -11.21 27.42 -13.55
C LEU A 171 -12.15 27.72 -12.38
N ASP A 172 -13.36 27.18 -12.47
CA ASP A 172 -14.34 27.28 -11.38
C ASP A 172 -14.13 26.23 -10.30
N SER A 173 -14.53 26.60 -9.07
CA SER A 173 -14.42 25.70 -7.94
C SER A 173 -15.34 24.49 -8.15
N GLY A 174 -14.81 23.28 -8.04
CA GLY A 174 -15.58 22.06 -8.25
C GLY A 174 -15.77 21.64 -9.71
N ALA A 175 -15.29 22.44 -10.67
CA ALA A 175 -15.23 22.01 -12.08
C ALA A 175 -14.44 20.71 -12.21
N ILE A 176 -14.85 19.86 -13.15
CA ILE A 176 -14.21 18.58 -13.40
C ILE A 176 -13.22 18.75 -14.56
N LEU A 177 -11.97 18.38 -14.32
CA LEU A 177 -10.93 18.32 -15.33
C LEU A 177 -10.49 16.88 -15.52
N HIS A 178 -10.28 16.48 -16.77
CA HIS A 178 -9.57 15.26 -17.06
C HIS A 178 -8.06 15.55 -17.06
N VAL A 179 -7.30 14.76 -16.31
CA VAL A 179 -5.86 14.96 -16.10
C VAL A 179 -5.10 13.71 -16.45
N GLU A 180 -4.07 13.88 -17.28
CA GLU A 180 -3.15 12.82 -17.68
C GLU A 180 -1.72 13.21 -17.31
N CYS A 181 -0.97 12.26 -16.76
CA CYS A 181 0.46 12.39 -16.54
C CYS A 181 1.20 11.60 -17.62
N ASP A 182 1.95 12.32 -18.46
CA ASP A 182 2.84 11.73 -19.44
C ASP A 182 4.25 11.68 -18.88
N LEU A 183 4.90 10.51 -18.95
CA LEU A 183 6.23 10.27 -18.40
C LEU A 183 7.09 9.61 -19.46
N LEU A 184 8.08 10.36 -19.95
CA LEU A 184 9.03 9.87 -20.95
C LEU A 184 10.17 9.07 -20.34
N ASP A 185 10.92 8.39 -21.21
CA ASP A 185 12.10 7.61 -20.85
C ASP A 185 13.16 8.42 -20.09
N PRO A 186 13.96 7.79 -19.21
CA PRO A 186 14.98 8.44 -18.37
C PRO A 186 15.94 9.41 -19.09
N ALA A 187 16.22 9.17 -20.37
CA ALA A 187 17.13 10.00 -21.17
C ALA A 187 16.46 11.20 -21.84
N THR A 188 15.12 11.31 -21.80
CA THR A 188 14.35 12.23 -22.63
C THR A 188 13.61 13.27 -21.79
N ARG A 189 13.96 14.55 -21.99
CA ARG A 189 13.21 15.66 -21.37
C ARG A 189 11.87 15.85 -22.07
N HIS A 190 10.80 16.01 -21.29
CA HIS A 190 9.47 16.26 -21.84
C HIS A 190 9.37 17.70 -22.38
N PRO A 191 8.88 17.92 -23.63
CA PRO A 191 8.81 19.26 -24.23
C PRO A 191 7.90 20.21 -23.44
N HIS A 192 6.83 19.67 -22.84
CA HIS A 192 5.94 20.38 -21.92
C HIS A 192 6.15 19.99 -20.45
N CYS A 193 7.41 19.87 -20.02
CA CYS A 193 7.76 19.53 -18.64
C CYS A 193 7.03 20.41 -17.61
N TYR A 194 6.42 19.78 -16.60
CA TYR A 194 5.70 20.49 -15.54
C TYR A 194 6.66 21.34 -14.69
N ALA A 195 7.75 20.75 -14.19
CA ALA A 195 8.73 21.47 -13.37
C ALA A 195 9.82 22.08 -14.26
N THR A 196 9.58 23.29 -14.78
CA THR A 196 10.45 23.89 -15.82
C THR A 196 11.86 24.20 -15.33
N ASN A 197 12.04 24.40 -14.02
CA ASN A 197 13.34 24.59 -13.37
C ASN A 197 14.07 23.28 -13.01
N SER A 198 13.62 22.14 -13.55
CA SER A 198 14.33 20.86 -13.45
C SER A 198 15.70 20.94 -14.15
N GLU A 199 16.70 20.34 -13.52
CA GLU A 199 18.02 20.10 -14.10
C GLU A 199 18.00 18.87 -15.01
N ALA A 200 19.04 18.68 -15.83
CA ALA A 200 19.12 17.54 -16.75
C ALA A 200 19.13 16.18 -16.02
N SER A 201 19.62 16.15 -14.78
CA SER A 201 19.63 14.98 -13.91
C SER A 201 18.32 14.76 -13.15
N ASP A 202 17.42 15.75 -13.11
CA ASP A 202 16.17 15.66 -12.36
C ASP A 202 15.13 14.81 -13.13
N PRO A 203 14.61 13.72 -12.53
CA PRO A 203 13.55 12.93 -13.17
C PRO A 203 12.27 13.73 -13.47
N ALA A 204 12.01 14.80 -12.70
CA ALA A 204 10.93 15.75 -12.96
C ALA A 204 10.97 16.36 -14.37
N GLY A 205 12.15 16.43 -15.01
CA GLY A 205 12.32 16.93 -16.37
C GLY A 205 11.55 16.13 -17.42
N ARG A 206 11.17 14.89 -17.12
CA ARG A 206 10.52 13.93 -18.03
C ARG A 206 9.00 13.88 -17.88
N LEU A 207 8.47 14.59 -16.88
CA LEU A 207 7.06 14.57 -16.52
C LEU A 207 6.32 15.73 -17.18
N GLY A 208 5.38 15.41 -18.06
CA GLY A 208 4.34 16.31 -18.56
C GLY A 208 3.02 16.10 -17.83
N ILE A 209 2.25 17.17 -17.65
CA ILE A 209 0.90 17.08 -17.07
C ILE A 209 -0.07 17.80 -17.98
N ARG A 210 -0.97 17.04 -18.60
CA ARG A 210 -1.98 17.54 -19.52
C ARG A 210 -3.32 17.61 -18.80
N ILE A 211 -4.04 18.70 -19.00
CA ILE A 211 -5.41 18.84 -18.52
C ILE A 211 -6.34 19.19 -19.67
N THR A 212 -7.50 18.53 -19.69
CA THR A 212 -8.59 18.79 -20.62
C THR A 212 -9.90 19.01 -19.87
N GLY A 213 -10.80 19.81 -20.44
CA GLY A 213 -12.08 20.13 -19.82
C GLY A 213 -12.67 21.42 -20.36
N THR A 214 -13.48 22.08 -19.53
CA THR A 214 -14.11 23.36 -19.85
C THR A 214 -13.70 24.39 -18.80
N ASP A 215 -13.39 25.60 -19.24
CA ASP A 215 -13.06 26.70 -18.34
C ASP A 215 -14.32 27.41 -17.81
N ALA A 216 -14.13 28.44 -16.99
CA ALA A 216 -15.22 29.22 -16.38
C ALA A 216 -16.02 30.06 -17.38
N TYR A 217 -15.52 30.24 -18.61
CA TYR A 217 -16.19 30.98 -19.67
C TYR A 217 -16.98 30.06 -20.62
N GLY A 218 -16.82 28.74 -20.47
CA GLY A 218 -17.45 27.74 -21.32
C GLY A 218 -16.55 27.25 -22.45
N ASP A 219 -15.31 27.70 -22.53
CA ASP A 219 -14.37 27.32 -23.59
C ASP A 219 -13.71 25.99 -23.27
N SER A 220 -13.54 25.15 -24.30
CA SER A 220 -12.80 23.90 -24.17
C SER A 220 -11.31 24.18 -23.97
N ILE A 221 -10.72 23.58 -22.94
CA ILE A 221 -9.28 23.66 -22.69
C ILE A 221 -8.60 22.31 -22.96
N ASN A 222 -7.40 22.37 -23.54
CA ASN A 222 -6.46 21.27 -23.67
C ASN A 222 -5.05 21.86 -23.52
N ILE A 223 -4.53 21.84 -22.30
CA ILE A 223 -3.32 22.58 -21.95
C ILE A 223 -2.35 21.73 -21.15
N TRP A 224 -1.06 22.01 -21.34
CA TRP A 224 0.00 21.46 -20.51
C TRP A 224 0.28 22.40 -19.34
N VAL A 225 0.19 21.88 -18.13
CA VAL A 225 0.41 22.67 -16.92
C VAL A 225 1.90 22.75 -16.64
N GLN A 226 2.36 23.94 -16.27
CA GLN A 226 3.77 24.20 -15.97
C GLN A 226 3.92 25.02 -14.69
N SER A 227 5.03 24.82 -14.00
CA SER A 227 5.42 25.50 -12.78
C SER A 227 6.91 25.83 -12.79
N THR A 228 7.22 27.07 -12.43
CA THR A 228 8.58 27.58 -12.24
C THR A 228 9.03 27.49 -10.77
N GLY A 229 8.26 26.85 -9.89
CA GLY A 229 8.59 26.74 -8.48
C GLY A 229 9.79 25.79 -8.25
N THR A 230 10.84 26.26 -7.59
CA THR A 230 12.01 25.41 -7.26
C THR A 230 11.63 24.24 -6.35
N ARG A 231 10.73 24.47 -5.38
CA ARG A 231 10.18 23.40 -4.54
C ARG A 231 9.34 22.38 -5.31
N GLU A 232 8.77 22.78 -6.45
CA GLU A 232 7.99 21.86 -7.28
C GLU A 232 8.89 20.84 -7.97
N VAL A 233 10.14 21.18 -8.29
CA VAL A 233 11.13 20.21 -8.79
C VAL A 233 11.29 19.05 -7.81
N PHE A 234 11.49 19.34 -6.53
CA PHE A 234 11.67 18.32 -5.48
C PHE A 234 10.44 17.42 -5.32
N LYS A 235 9.25 18.03 -5.37
CA LYS A 235 7.99 17.29 -5.30
C LYS A 235 7.82 16.40 -6.54
N MET A 236 8.08 16.93 -7.73
CA MET A 236 7.90 16.20 -8.97
C MET A 236 8.91 15.07 -9.13
N ASN A 237 10.14 15.26 -8.66
CA ASN A 237 11.12 14.19 -8.58
C ASN A 237 10.58 13.02 -7.73
N THR A 238 10.05 13.30 -6.54
CA THR A 238 9.41 12.27 -5.72
C THR A 238 8.13 11.71 -6.35
N PHE A 239 7.37 12.52 -7.10
CA PHE A 239 6.20 12.03 -7.83
C PHE A 239 6.59 11.04 -8.93
N VAL A 240 7.65 11.31 -9.68
CA VAL A 240 8.21 10.38 -10.66
C VAL A 240 8.68 9.10 -9.99
N ASP A 241 9.40 9.19 -8.86
CA ASP A 241 9.78 8.03 -8.06
C ASP A 241 8.55 7.19 -7.66
N MET A 242 7.42 7.82 -7.32
CA MET A 242 6.15 7.12 -7.05
C MET A 242 5.58 6.43 -8.30
N LEU A 243 5.62 7.10 -9.46
CA LEU A 243 5.16 6.53 -10.73
C LEU A 243 6.01 5.32 -11.17
N GLU A 244 7.28 5.32 -10.81
CA GLU A 244 8.24 4.24 -11.08
C GLU A 244 8.25 3.16 -9.98
N GLY A 245 7.40 3.29 -8.95
CA GLY A 245 7.24 2.29 -7.89
C GLY A 245 8.32 2.32 -6.80
N LEU A 246 9.17 3.35 -6.78
CA LEU A 246 10.23 3.52 -5.79
C LEU A 246 9.67 3.94 -4.42
N ASN A 247 10.45 3.70 -3.37
CA ASN A 247 10.07 4.13 -2.02
C ASN A 247 10.27 5.65 -1.86
N ILE A 248 9.18 6.39 -1.70
CA ILE A 248 9.19 7.86 -1.52
C ILE A 248 9.40 8.31 -0.07
N GLN A 249 9.27 7.40 0.90
CA GLN A 249 9.45 7.70 2.32
C GLN A 249 10.91 7.56 2.76
N GLU A 250 11.65 6.74 2.02
CA GLU A 250 13.07 6.49 2.21
C GLU A 250 13.74 6.73 0.85
N PRO A 251 13.99 7.99 0.49
CA PRO A 251 14.62 8.33 -0.77
C PRO A 251 16.06 7.83 -0.93
N GLU A 252 16.63 7.10 0.04
CA GLU A 252 18.04 6.64 0.01
C GLU A 252 18.98 7.81 -0.34
N ASP A 253 19.97 7.58 -1.20
CA ASP A 253 20.94 8.57 -1.68
C ASP A 253 20.38 9.49 -2.78
N ARG A 254 19.05 9.49 -3.01
CA ARG A 254 18.42 10.37 -4.01
C ARG A 254 18.29 11.78 -3.47
N GLU A 255 19.12 12.66 -4.00
CA GLU A 255 19.06 14.08 -3.74
C GLU A 255 17.82 14.74 -4.35
N ARG A 256 17.54 15.96 -3.89
CA ARG A 256 16.48 16.83 -4.44
C ARG A 256 15.09 16.17 -4.44
N ARG A 257 14.75 15.46 -3.35
CA ARG A 257 13.45 14.84 -3.12
C ARG A 257 12.68 15.55 -2.03
N TRP A 258 11.37 15.64 -2.20
CA TRP A 258 10.45 15.96 -1.12
C TRP A 258 9.98 14.66 -0.47
N VAL A 259 10.12 14.54 0.84
CA VAL A 259 9.61 13.38 1.60
C VAL A 259 8.24 13.73 2.17
N PRO A 260 7.15 13.09 1.68
CA PRO A 260 5.80 13.39 2.14
C PRO A 260 5.62 12.99 3.61
N PRO A 261 4.74 13.69 4.35
CA PRO A 261 4.57 13.45 5.79
C PRO A 261 4.04 12.04 6.07
N ALA A 262 4.72 11.30 6.95
CA ALA A 262 4.26 10.01 7.44
C ALA A 262 3.30 10.21 8.63
N ARG A 263 2.02 10.47 8.34
CA ARG A 263 0.98 10.75 9.37
C ARG A 263 0.92 9.69 10.47
N ALA A 264 1.18 8.43 10.15
CA ALA A 264 1.19 7.33 11.12
C ALA A 264 2.30 7.45 12.19
N ILE A 265 3.38 8.18 11.90
CA ILE A 265 4.57 8.32 12.75
C ILE A 265 4.73 9.78 13.21
N GLY A 266 3.81 10.68 12.84
CA GLY A 266 3.89 12.10 13.17
C GLY A 266 5.06 12.85 12.52
N LYS A 267 5.76 12.24 11.55
CA LYS A 267 6.87 12.90 10.84
C LYS A 267 6.32 13.98 9.90
N LYS A 268 6.85 15.21 10.05
CA LYS A 268 6.60 16.32 9.13
C LYS A 268 7.25 16.04 7.77
N ALA A 269 6.77 16.72 6.75
CA ALA A 269 7.38 16.63 5.42
C ALA A 269 8.77 17.29 5.43
N THR A 270 9.74 16.68 4.76
CA THR A 270 11.13 17.17 4.68
C THR A 270 11.64 17.14 3.25
N TYR A 271 12.86 17.61 3.02
CA TYR A 271 13.53 17.54 1.72
C TYR A 271 14.92 16.91 1.92
N THR A 272 15.39 16.12 0.95
CA THR A 272 16.67 15.39 1.08
C THR A 272 17.90 16.28 0.99
N SER A 273 17.77 17.47 0.39
CA SER A 273 18.80 18.50 0.43
C SER A 273 18.21 19.78 1.04
N ASP A 274 18.99 20.45 1.90
CA ASP A 274 18.53 21.67 2.58
C ASP A 274 18.24 22.76 1.55
N ILE A 275 16.94 22.97 1.30
CA ILE A 275 16.42 24.07 0.47
C ILE A 275 16.97 25.43 0.96
N VAL A 276 17.36 25.53 2.23
CA VAL A 276 17.95 26.71 2.86
C VAL A 276 19.25 27.13 2.14
N HIS A 277 20.10 26.20 1.70
CA HIS A 277 21.34 26.55 0.99
C HIS A 277 21.10 27.07 -0.43
N LEU A 278 20.07 26.57 -1.13
CA LEU A 278 19.70 27.01 -2.48
C LEU A 278 19.17 28.46 -2.52
N PHE A 279 18.66 28.98 -1.40
CA PHE A 279 18.20 30.36 -1.30
C PHE A 279 19.25 31.32 -0.74
N SER A 280 20.36 30.82 -0.17
CA SER A 280 21.45 31.65 0.35
C SER A 280 22.42 32.15 -0.74
N GLN A 281 22.34 31.62 -1.97
CA GLN A 281 23.23 31.99 -3.10
C GLN A 281 22.56 32.89 -4.15
N ARG A 282 21.36 33.41 -3.87
CA ARG A 282 20.66 34.38 -4.73
C ARG A 282 20.45 35.72 -4.01
N ASN A 283 21.54 36.31 -3.53
CA ASN A 283 21.64 37.73 -3.18
C ASN A 283 22.76 38.36 -3.99
#